data_AF-A0A7W8QRM0-F1
#
_entry.id   AF-A0A7W8QRM0-F1
#
_cell.length_a   1.000
_cell.length_b   1.000
_cell.length_c   1.000
_cell.angle_alpha   90.00
_cell.angle_beta   90.00
_cell.angle_gamma   90.00
#
_symmetry.space_group_name_H-M   'P 1'
#
loop_
_entity.id
_entity.type
_entity.pdbx_description
1 polymer ?
#
loop_
_entity_poly.entity_id
_entity_poly.type
_entity_poly.pdbx_seq_one_letter_code
_entity_poly.pdbx_strand_id
1 'polypeptide(L)'
;MGSQQYRGELERKRKQRVDAEKKAGEYRNKESKKRAEADKARQEATKTKSAATQKSKLSRAAQRDKEAASAGSEANKWQAKASGYP
;
A
#
# COMPACT_ATOMS: atom_id res chain seq x y z
N MET A 1 -39.21 7.17 -11.98
CA MET A 1 -37.91 6.64 -11.50
C MET A 1 -38.22 5.45 -10.61
N GLY A 2 -38.01 4.24 -11.14
CA GLY A 2 -38.52 3.01 -10.52
C GLY A 2 -37.59 2.45 -9.43
N SER A 3 -38.17 1.84 -8.40
CA SER A 3 -37.45 1.20 -7.28
C SER A 3 -36.39 0.18 -7.72
N GLN A 4 -36.55 -0.43 -8.90
CA GLN A 4 -35.56 -1.34 -9.51
C GLN A 4 -34.33 -0.64 -10.06
N GLN A 5 -34.44 0.58 -10.60
CA GLN A 5 -33.28 1.36 -11.05
C GLN A 5 -32.40 1.76 -9.85
N TYR A 6 -33.05 2.19 -8.76
CA TYR A 6 -32.39 2.55 -7.50
C TYR A 6 -31.63 1.37 -6.87
N ARG A 7 -32.20 0.16 -6.92
CA ARG A 7 -31.52 -1.06 -6.46
C ARG A 7 -30.26 -1.39 -7.28
N GLY A 8 -30.33 -1.27 -8.61
CA GLY A 8 -29.18 -1.51 -9.48
C GLY A 8 -28.05 -0.49 -9.26
N GLU A 9 -28.38 0.77 -8.99
CA GLU A 9 -27.38 1.79 -8.63
C GLU A 9 -26.72 1.52 -7.28
N LEU A 10 -27.49 1.07 -6.28
CA LEU A 10 -26.96 0.68 -4.97
C LEU A 10 -26.00 -0.52 -5.06
N GLU A 11 -26.34 -1.54 -5.84
CA GLU A 11 -25.45 -2.69 -6.03
C GLU A 11 -24.15 -2.30 -6.73
N ARG A 12 -24.20 -1.43 -7.74
CA ARG A 12 -23.00 -0.90 -8.41
C ARG A 12 -22.11 -0.12 -7.43
N LYS A 13 -22.69 0.74 -6.59
CA LYS A 13 -21.94 1.51 -5.58
C LYS A 13 -21.30 0.61 -4.52
N ARG A 14 -22.04 -0.39 -4.03
CA ARG A 14 -21.48 -1.41 -3.11
C ARG A 14 -20.30 -2.14 -3.74
N LYS A 15 -20.41 -2.55 -5.01
CA LYS A 15 -19.31 -3.21 -5.72
C LYS A 15 -18.08 -2.30 -5.85
N GLN A 16 -18.30 -1.03 -6.20
CA GLN A 16 -17.21 -0.04 -6.27
C GLN A 16 -16.51 0.17 -4.93
N ARG A 17 -17.27 0.18 -3.82
CA ARG A 17 -16.71 0.24 -2.48
C ARG A 17 -15.83 -0.97 -2.19
N VAL A 18 -16.33 -2.19 -2.39
CA VAL A 18 -15.58 -3.42 -2.13
C VAL A 18 -14.31 -3.49 -2.99
N ASP A 19 -14.39 -3.10 -4.26
CA ASP A 19 -13.22 -3.06 -5.16
C ASP A 19 -12.18 -2.03 -4.68
N ALA A 20 -12.62 -0.88 -4.19
CA ALA A 20 -11.74 0.14 -3.61
C ALA A 20 -11.09 -0.32 -2.30
N GLU A 21 -11.84 -0.98 -1.41
CA GLU A 21 -11.31 -1.59 -0.19
C GLU A 21 -10.28 -2.67 -0.50
N LYS A 22 -10.57 -3.52 -1.49
CA LYS A 22 -9.64 -4.57 -1.94
C LYS A 22 -8.33 -3.96 -2.45
N LYS A 23 -8.41 -2.94 -3.31
CA LYS A 23 -7.22 -2.22 -3.80
C LYS A 23 -6.44 -1.58 -2.65
N ALA A 24 -7.12 -0.92 -1.71
CA ALA A 24 -6.47 -0.35 -0.53
C ALA A 24 -5.70 -1.42 0.26
N GLY A 25 -6.30 -2.60 0.47
CA GLY A 25 -5.66 -3.74 1.11
C GLY A 25 -4.44 -4.28 0.35
N GLU A 26 -4.51 -4.35 -0.98
CA GLU A 26 -3.38 -4.75 -1.83
C GLU A 26 -2.19 -3.78 -1.71
N TYR A 27 -2.46 -2.48 -1.75
CA TYR A 27 -1.43 -1.46 -1.57
C TYR A 27 -0.84 -1.46 -0.16
N ARG A 28 -1.66 -1.67 0.89
CA ARG A 28 -1.16 -1.85 2.27
C ARG A 28 -0.29 -3.09 2.42
N ASN A 29 -0.68 -4.20 1.80
CA ASN A 29 0.16 -5.41 1.78
C ASN A 29 1.50 -5.16 1.08
N LYS A 30 1.48 -4.41 -0.04
CA LYS A 30 2.70 -4.00 -0.75
C LYS A 30 3.58 -3.10 0.12
N GLU A 31 3.00 -2.11 0.80
CA GLU A 31 3.71 -1.26 1.77
C GLU A 31 4.38 -2.11 2.85
N SER A 32 3.62 -3.00 3.50
CA SER A 32 4.11 -3.86 4.57
C SER A 32 5.29 -4.73 4.12
N LYS A 33 5.18 -5.38 2.95
CA LYS A 33 6.27 -6.15 2.36
C LYS A 33 7.51 -5.31 2.10
N LYS A 34 7.34 -4.09 1.57
CA LYS A 34 8.46 -3.19 1.27
C LYS A 34 9.14 -2.65 2.52
N ARG A 35 8.38 -2.35 3.59
CA ARG A 35 8.95 -2.03 4.90
C ARG A 35 9.74 -3.19 5.48
N ALA A 36 9.19 -4.41 5.44
CA ALA A 36 9.91 -5.60 5.90
C ALA A 36 11.23 -5.83 5.13
N GLU A 37 11.22 -5.61 3.80
CA GLU A 37 12.44 -5.65 2.99
C GLU A 37 13.45 -4.55 3.37
N ALA A 38 12.98 -3.34 3.68
CA ALA A 38 13.82 -2.24 4.15
C ALA A 38 14.45 -2.56 5.51
N ASP A 39 13.67 -3.06 6.46
CA ASP A 39 14.14 -3.46 7.78
C ASP A 39 15.16 -4.59 7.71
N LYS A 40 14.90 -5.59 6.86
CA LYS A 40 15.89 -6.65 6.58
C LYS A 40 17.19 -6.07 6.04
N ALA A 41 17.11 -5.16 5.07
CA ALA A 41 18.30 -4.52 4.50
C ALA A 41 19.08 -3.69 5.54
N ARG A 42 18.38 -3.01 6.46
CA ARG A 42 18.99 -2.30 7.61
C ARG A 42 19.69 -3.27 8.55
N GLN A 43 19.03 -4.37 8.93
CA GLN A 43 19.64 -5.41 9.78
C GLN A 43 20.85 -6.06 9.12
N GLU A 44 20.82 -6.27 7.81
CA GLU A 44 21.97 -6.79 7.07
C GLU A 44 23.10 -5.77 6.92
N ALA A 45 22.78 -4.47 6.94
CA ALA A 45 23.76 -3.39 6.95
C ALA A 45 24.49 -3.34 8.30
N THR A 46 23.78 -3.44 9.43
CA THR A 46 24.38 -3.43 10.77
C THR A 46 25.27 -4.64 11.04
N LYS A 47 24.95 -5.79 10.45
CA LYS A 47 25.76 -7.02 10.55
C LYS A 47 27.04 -7.00 9.70
N THR A 48 27.17 -6.05 8.77
CA THR A 48 28.28 -6.02 7.81
C THR A 48 29.44 -5.18 8.36
N LYS A 49 30.67 -5.69 8.22
CA LYS A 49 31.89 -5.01 8.71
C LYS A 49 32.48 -4.02 7.69
N SER A 50 32.02 -4.05 6.44
CA SER A 50 32.49 -3.17 5.37
C SER A 50 31.61 -1.92 5.26
N ALA A 51 32.20 -0.74 5.44
CA ALA A 51 31.51 0.54 5.34
C ALA A 51 30.86 0.76 3.95
N ALA A 52 31.52 0.32 2.88
CA ALA A 52 30.99 0.42 1.52
C ALA A 52 29.73 -0.45 1.34
N THR A 53 29.77 -1.69 1.83
CA THR A 53 28.63 -2.60 1.80
C THR A 53 27.49 -2.10 2.68
N GLN A 54 27.80 -1.54 3.85
CA GLN A 54 26.82 -0.95 4.76
C GLN A 54 26.08 0.20 4.08
N LYS A 55 26.82 1.13 3.44
CA LYS A 55 26.24 2.27 2.72
C LYS A 55 25.31 1.82 1.58
N SER A 56 25.72 0.82 0.81
CA SER A 56 24.90 0.26 -0.27
C SER A 56 23.59 -0.35 0.25
N LYS A 57 23.65 -1.15 1.33
CA LYS A 57 22.47 -1.75 1.95
C LYS A 57 21.53 -0.71 2.58
N LEU A 58 22.08 0.32 3.22
CA LEU A 58 21.28 1.44 3.76
C LEU A 58 20.58 2.23 2.65
N SER A 59 21.27 2.48 1.52
CA SER A 59 20.67 3.12 0.34
C SER A 59 19.50 2.28 -0.20
N ARG A 60 19.70 0.96 -0.30
CA ARG A 60 18.64 0.03 -0.71
C ARG A 60 17.48 0.02 0.27
N ALA A 61 17.74 0.05 1.58
CA ALA A 61 16.68 0.17 2.58
C ALA A 61 15.87 1.46 2.39
N ALA A 62 16.54 2.60 2.24
CA ALA A 62 15.88 3.89 2.02
C ALA A 62 15.05 3.92 0.74
N GLN A 63 15.50 3.26 -0.33
CA GLN A 63 14.71 3.10 -1.56
C GLN A 63 13.43 2.29 -1.30
N ARG A 64 13.53 1.19 -0.54
CA ARG A 64 12.37 0.36 -0.19
C ARG A 64 11.39 1.07 0.74
N ASP A 65 11.88 1.89 1.67
CA ASP A 65 11.05 2.75 2.49
C ASP A 65 10.28 3.77 1.65
N LYS A 66 10.91 4.37 0.64
CA LYS A 66 10.23 5.26 -0.31
C LYS A 66 9.15 4.53 -1.10
N GLU A 67 9.44 3.34 -1.61
CA GLU A 67 8.44 2.50 -2.29
C GLU A 67 7.28 2.14 -1.36
N ALA A 68 7.56 1.85 -0.09
CA ALA A 68 6.54 1.58 0.91
C ALA A 68 5.67 2.81 1.19
N ALA A 69 6.28 3.98 1.39
CA ALA A 69 5.56 5.23 1.63
C ALA A 69 4.64 5.61 0.44
N SER A 70 5.12 5.43 -0.79
CA SER A 70 4.29 5.62 -1.99
C SER A 70 3.12 4.63 -2.03
N ALA A 71 3.36 3.36 -1.71
CA ALA A 71 2.30 2.35 -1.64
C ALA A 71 1.27 2.67 -0.54
N GLY A 72 1.71 3.12 0.64
CA GLY A 72 0.81 3.55 1.72
C GLY A 72 -0.01 4.79 1.34
N SER A 73 0.58 5.72 0.60
CA SER A 73 -0.13 6.89 0.06
C SER A 73 -1.22 6.48 -0.93
N GLU A 74 -0.93 5.55 -1.84
CA GLU A 74 -1.93 5.00 -2.75
C GLU A 74 -3.02 4.21 -2.01
N ALA A 75 -2.66 3.42 -0.99
CA ALA A 75 -3.63 2.74 -0.15
C ALA A 75 -4.60 3.72 0.52
N ASN A 76 -4.09 4.83 1.06
CA ASN A 76 -4.92 5.87 1.67
C ASN A 76 -5.87 6.52 0.66
N LYS A 77 -5.43 6.76 -0.59
CA LYS A 77 -6.31 7.28 -1.65
C LYS A 77 -7.45 6.31 -1.95
N TRP A 78 -7.16 5.02 -2.10
CA TRP A 78 -8.19 4.00 -2.35
C TRP A 78 -9.11 3.80 -1.15
N GLN A 79 -8.58 3.90 0.07
CA GLN A 79 -9.39 3.84 1.28
C GLN A 79 -10.32 5.05 1.41
N ALA A 80 -9.84 6.28 1.14
CA ALA A 80 -10.68 7.47 1.10
C ALA A 80 -11.76 7.37 0.02
N LYS A 81 -11.42 6.81 -1.14
CA LYS A 81 -12.36 6.53 -2.22
C LYS A 81 -13.42 5.51 -1.80
N ALA A 82 -13.02 4.45 -1.10
CA ALA A 82 -13.94 3.47 -0.51
C ALA A 82 -14.92 4.10 0.47
N SER A 83 -14.43 4.97 1.36
CA SER A 83 -15.26 5.69 2.34
C SER A 83 -16.22 6.70 1.71
N GLY A 84 -15.92 7.19 0.50
CA GLY A 84 -16.79 8.09 -0.25
C GLY A 84 -17.91 7.41 -1.04
N TYR A 85 -17.89 6.07 -1.15
CA TYR A 85 -18.99 5.31 -1.75
C TYR A 85 -20.07 5.03 -0.69
N PRO A 86 -21.33 5.48 -0.90
CA PRO A 86 -22.42 5.27 0.05
C PRO A 86 -22.94 3.82 0.05
#